data_AF-A0A3S9YCX6-F1
#
_entry.id   AF-A0A3S9YCX6-F1
#
_cell.length_a   1.000
_cell.length_b   1.000
_cell.length_c   1.000
_cell.angle_alpha   90.00
_cell.angle_beta   90.00
_cell.angle_gamma   90.00
#
_symmetry.space_group_name_H-M   'P 1'
#
loop_
_entity.id
_entity.type
_entity.pdbx_description
1 polymer ?
#
loop_
_entity_poly.entity_id
_entity_poly.type
_entity_poly.pdbx_seq_one_letter_code
_entity_poly.pdbx_strand_id
1 'polypeptide(L)'
;MSKGFKADTNALDRASRRQLEHAVRVESHSRNLDSRTRGKVLGRGKFGKIIQDAVRPIIDSMIGDMSKSMAKGHRSLGQGLEITRKNIADAEKAVESSFKKHHKSLKAEGVDLKPGQSVPDKKSLRNLYHRRVEERVDELDREGHGVGRHLNVTDQQLKDRLGTPSIQRRKLKDENGNWVLDENGDKVEVDELVRARHGYAQSEGKVDPLHGPDARSRLSPPGLYYDVDKGAPNRHKCDAHSTAFNDHESFMYADAYARSKIDPNRPGDQVFEFSPSDAYGPGGHTGRFRGFYIDPDEPMKGGEINYKESDFRDATIKAIYRPDGNGGHKLHTMFPQPAFKHNRSPDQGIPH
;
A
#
# COMPACT_ATOMS: atom_id res chain seq x y z
N MET A 1 -13.80 14.90 11.43
CA MET A 1 -14.87 14.09 10.80
C MET A 1 -15.32 14.79 9.52
N SER A 2 -14.69 14.48 8.37
CA SER A 2 -15.13 15.03 7.08
C SER A 2 -16.48 14.40 6.73
N LYS A 3 -17.48 15.25 6.46
CA LYS A 3 -18.74 14.81 5.87
C LYS A 3 -18.38 14.16 4.52
N GLY A 4 -18.75 12.90 4.33
CA GLY A 4 -18.34 12.11 3.15
C GLY A 4 -18.48 12.90 1.84
N PHE A 5 -17.47 12.80 0.99
CA PHE A 5 -17.42 13.51 -0.28
C PHE A 5 -18.42 12.89 -1.25
N LYS A 6 -19.55 13.56 -1.49
CA LYS A 6 -20.48 13.21 -2.56
C LYS A 6 -20.06 13.97 -3.82
N ALA A 7 -19.57 13.25 -4.83
CA ALA A 7 -19.26 13.86 -6.11
C ALA A 7 -20.58 14.28 -6.80
N ASP A 8 -20.72 15.57 -7.11
CA ASP A 8 -21.87 16.10 -7.84
C ASP A 8 -21.77 15.72 -9.32
N THR A 9 -22.63 14.79 -9.77
CA THR A 9 -22.67 14.30 -11.15
C THR A 9 -22.98 15.39 -12.17
N ASN A 10 -23.69 16.46 -11.78
CA ASN A 10 -23.93 17.62 -12.62
C ASN A 10 -22.68 18.51 -12.72
N ALA A 11 -21.89 18.61 -11.65
CA ALA A 11 -20.58 19.27 -11.71
C ALA A 11 -19.60 18.50 -12.60
N LEU A 12 -19.62 17.16 -12.55
CA LEU A 12 -18.81 16.30 -13.43
C LEU A 12 -19.21 16.41 -14.91
N ASP A 13 -20.51 16.46 -15.22
CA ASP A 13 -20.99 16.69 -16.60
C ASP A 13 -20.54 18.05 -17.14
N ARG A 14 -20.72 19.11 -16.35
CA ARG A 14 -20.27 20.46 -16.73
C ARG A 14 -18.76 20.51 -16.93
N ALA A 15 -17.99 19.83 -16.08
CA ALA A 15 -16.54 19.74 -16.22
C ALA A 15 -16.13 18.95 -17.48
N SER A 16 -16.75 17.80 -17.75
CA SER A 16 -16.49 16.99 -18.94
C SER A 16 -16.77 17.77 -20.23
N ARG A 17 -17.95 18.40 -20.34
CA ARG A 17 -18.31 19.23 -21.51
C ARG A 17 -17.33 20.37 -21.74
N ARG A 18 -16.93 21.08 -20.67
CA ARG A 18 -15.93 22.14 -20.76
C ARG A 18 -14.59 21.63 -21.28
N GLN A 19 -14.14 20.44 -20.86
CA GLN A 19 -12.89 19.84 -21.33
C GLN A 19 -12.99 19.39 -22.80
N LEU A 20 -14.11 18.79 -23.21
CA LEU A 20 -14.35 18.41 -24.60
C LEU A 20 -14.45 19.62 -25.55
N GLU A 21 -15.19 20.66 -25.14
CA GLU A 21 -15.24 21.93 -25.87
C GLU A 21 -13.87 22.60 -25.97
N HIS A 22 -13.08 22.54 -24.90
CA HIS A 22 -11.71 23.05 -24.91
C HIS A 22 -10.83 22.28 -25.90
N ALA A 23 -10.93 20.96 -25.97
CA ALA A 23 -10.23 20.15 -26.95
C ALA A 23 -10.59 20.54 -28.40
N VAL A 24 -11.89 20.76 -28.69
CA VAL A 24 -12.36 21.20 -30.01
C VAL A 24 -11.82 22.61 -30.33
N ARG A 25 -11.82 23.53 -29.36
CA ARG A 25 -11.23 24.85 -29.53
C ARG A 25 -9.75 24.76 -29.86
N VAL A 26 -8.97 23.96 -29.14
CA VAL A 26 -7.53 23.73 -29.38
C VAL A 26 -7.29 23.20 -30.80
N GLU A 27 -8.07 22.21 -31.26
CA GLU A 27 -7.94 21.68 -32.62
C GLU A 27 -8.33 22.70 -33.70
N SER A 28 -9.41 23.45 -33.48
CA SER A 28 -9.84 24.50 -34.41
C SER A 28 -8.78 25.60 -34.54
N HIS A 29 -8.14 25.97 -33.43
CA HIS A 29 -7.08 26.96 -33.40
C HIS A 29 -5.83 26.43 -34.10
N SER A 30 -5.49 25.17 -33.87
CA SER A 30 -4.38 24.50 -34.56
C SER A 30 -4.60 24.38 -36.06
N ARG A 31 -5.82 24.03 -36.52
CA ARG A 31 -6.16 23.96 -37.96
C ARG A 31 -6.15 25.33 -38.63
N ASN A 32 -6.59 26.36 -37.92
CA ASN A 32 -6.55 27.75 -38.42
C ASN A 32 -5.11 28.26 -38.48
N LEU A 33 -4.27 27.90 -37.49
CA LEU A 33 -2.85 28.20 -37.52
C LEU A 33 -2.16 27.47 -38.69
N ASP A 34 -2.41 26.17 -38.88
CA ASP A 34 -1.90 25.38 -40.01
C ASP A 34 -2.32 25.95 -41.37
N SER A 35 -3.59 26.33 -41.54
CA SER A 35 -4.09 26.89 -42.80
C SER A 35 -3.52 28.28 -43.09
N ARG A 36 -3.17 29.06 -42.06
CA ARG A 36 -2.53 30.37 -42.21
C ARG A 36 -1.02 30.27 -42.48
N THR A 37 -0.38 29.16 -42.11
CA THR A 37 1.08 28.94 -42.26
C THR A 37 1.44 27.99 -43.41
N ARG A 38 0.52 27.18 -43.93
CA ARG A 38 0.69 26.38 -45.17
C ARG A 38 0.63 27.27 -46.42
N GLY A 39 1.74 27.32 -47.16
CA GLY A 39 1.84 27.99 -48.46
C GLY A 39 2.31 29.44 -48.44
N LYS A 40 2.41 30.10 -47.28
CA LYS A 40 3.07 31.42 -47.17
C LYS A 40 4.52 31.23 -46.74
N VAL A 41 5.45 31.58 -47.64
CA VAL A 41 6.87 31.67 -47.28
C VAL A 41 7.00 32.71 -46.17
N LEU A 42 7.62 32.38 -45.04
CA LEU A 42 7.81 33.31 -43.91
C LEU A 42 8.84 34.43 -44.22
N GLY A 43 9.24 34.58 -45.50
CA GLY A 43 10.03 35.66 -46.05
C GLY A 43 10.31 35.43 -47.54
N ARG A 44 10.73 36.44 -48.31
CA ARG A 44 11.19 36.28 -49.70
C ARG A 44 12.73 36.16 -49.74
N GLY A 45 13.28 35.42 -50.71
CA GLY A 45 14.74 35.32 -50.92
C GLY A 45 15.49 34.42 -49.94
N LYS A 46 16.83 34.54 -49.87
CA LYS A 46 17.71 33.68 -49.04
C LYS A 46 17.35 33.68 -47.55
N PHE A 47 16.90 34.81 -47.00
CA PHE A 47 16.41 34.91 -45.62
C PHE A 47 15.10 34.15 -45.38
N GLY A 48 14.19 34.14 -46.35
CA GLY A 48 12.97 33.32 -46.29
C GLY A 48 13.27 31.84 -46.21
N LYS A 49 14.33 31.37 -46.88
CA LYS A 49 14.80 29.99 -46.83
C LYS A 49 15.36 29.61 -45.44
N ILE A 50 16.16 30.50 -44.84
CA ILE A 50 16.70 30.29 -43.47
C ILE A 50 15.58 30.23 -42.43
N ILE A 51 14.60 31.15 -42.49
CA ILE A 51 13.46 31.14 -41.57
C ILE A 51 12.58 29.89 -41.80
N GLN A 52 12.40 29.50 -43.05
CA GLN A 52 11.67 28.28 -43.39
C GLN A 52 12.37 27.01 -42.87
N ASP A 53 13.70 26.95 -42.92
CA ASP A 53 14.44 25.78 -42.44
C ASP A 53 14.55 25.74 -40.91
N ALA A 54 14.64 26.90 -40.24
CA ALA A 54 14.83 26.98 -38.78
C ALA A 54 13.52 27.00 -37.96
N VAL A 55 12.51 27.73 -38.42
CA VAL A 55 11.30 28.02 -37.62
C VAL A 55 10.14 27.09 -37.97
N ARG A 56 10.08 26.63 -39.22
CA ARG A 56 9.00 25.74 -39.68
C ARG A 56 8.93 24.42 -38.92
N PRO A 57 10.04 23.71 -38.65
CA PRO A 57 9.97 22.46 -37.89
C PRO A 57 9.41 22.66 -36.47
N ILE A 58 9.70 23.79 -35.83
CA ILE A 58 9.21 24.13 -34.49
C ILE A 58 7.70 24.41 -34.55
N ILE A 59 7.25 25.22 -35.51
CA ILE A 59 5.82 25.50 -35.72
C ILE A 59 5.06 24.22 -36.07
N ASP A 60 5.61 23.40 -36.98
CA ASP A 60 5.00 22.14 -37.41
C ASP A 60 4.94 21.12 -36.26
N SER A 61 5.91 21.11 -35.33
CA SER A 61 5.87 20.29 -34.11
C SER A 61 4.90 20.83 -33.05
N MET A 62 4.82 22.16 -32.86
CA MET A 62 3.85 22.78 -31.94
C MET A 62 2.40 22.59 -32.42
N ILE A 63 2.15 22.77 -33.73
CA ILE A 63 0.86 22.55 -34.39
C ILE A 63 0.55 21.06 -34.49
N GLY A 64 1.54 20.25 -34.87
CA GLY A 64 1.36 18.84 -35.15
C GLY A 64 1.26 18.01 -33.88
N ASP A 65 2.29 18.05 -33.05
CA ASP A 65 2.47 17.07 -31.97
C ASP A 65 1.91 17.58 -30.65
N MET A 66 2.19 18.84 -30.31
CA MET A 66 1.76 19.41 -29.03
C MET A 66 0.27 19.71 -29.01
N SER A 67 -0.30 20.32 -30.06
CA SER A 67 -1.74 20.61 -30.13
C SER A 67 -2.59 19.32 -30.15
N LYS A 68 -2.13 18.28 -30.88
CA LYS A 68 -2.78 16.96 -30.89
C LYS A 68 -2.66 16.27 -29.54
N SER A 69 -1.49 16.37 -28.88
CA SER A 69 -1.30 15.79 -27.54
C SER A 69 -2.16 16.48 -26.50
N MET A 70 -2.26 17.81 -26.54
CA MET A 70 -3.15 18.58 -25.66
C MET A 70 -4.63 18.29 -25.93
N ALA A 71 -5.05 18.29 -27.19
CA ALA A 71 -6.42 17.91 -27.56
C ALA A 71 -6.74 16.47 -27.14
N LYS A 72 -5.79 15.54 -27.29
CA LYS A 72 -5.90 14.15 -26.82
C LYS A 72 -5.98 14.06 -25.30
N GLY A 73 -5.19 14.84 -24.56
CA GLY A 73 -5.23 14.93 -23.10
C GLY A 73 -6.55 15.50 -22.56
N HIS A 74 -7.05 16.59 -23.17
CA HIS A 74 -8.35 17.16 -22.81
C HIS A 74 -9.51 16.22 -23.18
N ARG A 75 -9.42 15.51 -24.31
CA ARG A 75 -10.39 14.45 -24.67
C ARG A 75 -10.34 13.27 -23.70
N SER A 76 -9.16 12.79 -23.32
CA SER A 76 -9.04 11.67 -22.40
C SER A 76 -9.53 12.04 -21.01
N LEU A 77 -9.32 13.28 -20.56
CA LEU A 77 -9.90 13.79 -19.31
C LEU A 77 -11.42 13.96 -19.41
N GLY A 78 -11.92 14.52 -20.52
CA GLY A 78 -13.36 14.66 -20.76
C GLY A 78 -14.09 13.30 -20.81
N GLN A 79 -13.53 12.34 -21.55
CA GLN A 79 -14.00 10.96 -21.63
C GLN A 79 -13.86 10.25 -20.29
N GLY A 80 -12.76 10.46 -19.56
CA GLY A 80 -12.57 9.92 -18.21
C GLY A 80 -13.66 10.39 -17.26
N LEU A 81 -13.97 11.69 -17.24
CA LEU A 81 -15.06 12.27 -16.44
C LEU A 81 -16.44 11.78 -16.88
N GLU A 82 -16.64 11.57 -18.19
CA GLU A 82 -17.89 11.01 -18.74
C GLU A 82 -18.06 9.54 -18.34
N ILE A 83 -16.98 8.74 -18.39
CA ILE A 83 -16.94 7.36 -17.90
C ILE A 83 -17.17 7.34 -16.38
N THR A 84 -16.54 8.22 -15.61
CA THR A 84 -16.77 8.33 -14.16
C THR A 84 -18.22 8.68 -13.86
N ARG A 85 -18.81 9.65 -14.58
CA ARG A 85 -20.24 9.98 -14.48
C ARG A 85 -21.10 8.78 -14.83
N LYS A 86 -20.81 8.10 -15.94
CA LYS A 86 -21.55 6.92 -16.39
C LYS A 86 -21.44 5.80 -15.36
N ASN A 87 -20.27 5.54 -14.79
CA ASN A 87 -20.08 4.54 -13.74
C ASN A 87 -20.79 4.93 -12.45
N ILE A 88 -20.82 6.21 -12.07
CA ILE A 88 -21.61 6.69 -10.93
C ILE A 88 -23.11 6.54 -11.22
N ALA A 89 -23.57 6.90 -12.41
CA ALA A 89 -24.96 6.78 -12.81
C ALA A 89 -25.39 5.32 -12.98
N ASP A 90 -24.53 4.45 -13.50
CA ASP A 90 -24.74 3.01 -13.64
C ASP A 90 -24.63 2.34 -12.28
N ALA A 91 -23.80 2.82 -11.35
CA ALA A 91 -23.78 2.38 -9.97
C ALA A 91 -25.04 2.84 -9.23
N GLU A 92 -25.46 4.09 -9.39
CA GLU A 92 -26.72 4.63 -8.84
C GLU A 92 -27.92 3.89 -9.42
N LYS A 93 -27.91 3.59 -10.71
CA LYS A 93 -28.96 2.84 -11.40
C LYS A 93 -28.86 1.35 -11.12
N ALA A 94 -27.69 0.76 -10.90
CA ALA A 94 -27.53 -0.63 -10.46
C ALA A 94 -27.96 -0.76 -9.00
N VAL A 95 -27.74 0.25 -8.18
CA VAL A 95 -28.28 0.37 -6.82
C VAL A 95 -29.80 0.53 -6.90
N GLU A 96 -30.33 1.47 -7.68
CA GLU A 96 -31.77 1.71 -7.87
C GLU A 96 -32.50 0.54 -8.55
N SER A 97 -31.86 -0.15 -9.48
CA SER A 97 -32.41 -1.34 -10.16
C SER A 97 -32.19 -2.61 -9.36
N SER A 98 -31.15 -2.72 -8.54
CA SER A 98 -31.05 -3.77 -7.51
C SER A 98 -32.18 -3.58 -6.48
N PHE A 99 -32.51 -2.33 -6.13
CA PHE A 99 -33.69 -1.99 -5.33
C PHE A 99 -35.04 -2.26 -6.03
N LYS A 100 -35.12 -2.19 -7.37
CA LYS A 100 -36.37 -2.39 -8.15
C LYS A 100 -36.57 -3.81 -8.72
N LYS A 101 -35.51 -4.56 -9.04
CA LYS A 101 -35.57 -5.86 -9.75
C LYS A 101 -35.21 -7.07 -8.90
N HIS A 102 -34.54 -6.92 -7.77
CA HIS A 102 -34.32 -8.03 -6.85
C HIS A 102 -35.24 -7.95 -5.65
N HIS A 103 -36.43 -8.54 -5.81
CA HIS A 103 -37.19 -9.17 -4.72
C HIS A 103 -36.40 -10.35 -4.08
N LYS A 104 -35.14 -10.14 -3.68
CA LYS A 104 -34.54 -10.91 -2.59
C LYS A 104 -34.84 -10.09 -1.34
N SER A 105 -35.94 -10.44 -0.70
CA SER A 105 -36.54 -9.68 0.38
C SER A 105 -35.52 -9.30 1.45
N LEU A 106 -35.54 -8.03 1.91
CA LEU A 106 -34.86 -7.53 3.12
C LEU A 106 -35.14 -8.39 4.37
N LYS A 107 -36.19 -9.22 4.32
CA LYS A 107 -36.51 -10.30 5.24
C LYS A 107 -35.40 -11.36 5.39
N ALA A 108 -34.64 -11.63 4.33
CA ALA A 108 -33.50 -12.56 4.34
C ALA A 108 -32.28 -11.97 5.07
N GLU A 109 -32.20 -10.64 5.18
CA GLU A 109 -31.21 -9.90 5.97
C GLU A 109 -31.77 -9.43 7.33
N GLY A 110 -32.96 -9.91 7.71
CA GLY A 110 -33.59 -9.66 9.02
C GLY A 110 -34.31 -8.32 9.17
N VAL A 111 -34.59 -7.61 8.09
CA VAL A 111 -35.20 -6.26 8.13
C VAL A 111 -36.60 -6.29 7.51
N ASP A 112 -37.63 -6.23 8.37
CA ASP A 112 -39.04 -6.18 7.98
C ASP A 112 -39.53 -4.71 7.99
N LEU A 113 -39.62 -4.09 6.81
CA LEU A 113 -40.15 -2.73 6.66
C LEU A 113 -41.56 -2.79 6.08
N LYS A 114 -42.54 -2.29 6.83
CA LYS A 114 -43.94 -2.21 6.40
C LYS A 114 -44.15 -1.08 5.38
N PRO A 115 -45.18 -1.16 4.52
CA PRO A 115 -45.53 -0.07 3.60
C PRO A 115 -45.67 1.26 4.36
N GLY A 116 -44.83 2.26 4.01
CA GLY A 116 -44.79 3.57 4.66
C GLY A 116 -43.58 3.84 5.57
N GLN A 117 -42.69 2.88 5.81
CA GLN A 117 -41.45 3.12 6.57
C GLN A 117 -40.29 3.63 5.69
N SER A 118 -39.59 4.67 6.17
CA SER A 118 -38.47 5.34 5.48
C SER A 118 -37.16 4.57 5.56
N VAL A 119 -36.26 4.89 4.61
CA VAL A 119 -34.86 4.41 4.43
C VAL A 119 -34.16 4.11 5.76
N PRO A 120 -33.37 3.00 5.85
CA PRO A 120 -32.62 2.67 7.05
C PRO A 120 -31.90 3.89 7.60
N ASP A 121 -32.08 4.12 8.90
CA ASP A 121 -31.46 5.22 9.59
C ASP A 121 -29.92 5.12 9.45
N LYS A 122 -29.23 6.24 9.68
CA LYS A 122 -27.77 6.34 9.55
C LYS A 122 -27.02 5.23 10.32
N LYS A 123 -27.59 4.76 11.44
CA LYS A 123 -27.03 3.65 12.23
C LYS A 123 -27.12 2.33 11.48
N SER A 124 -28.27 2.01 10.89
CA SER A 124 -28.45 0.79 10.09
C SER A 124 -27.52 0.75 8.88
N LEU A 125 -27.35 1.88 8.18
CA LEU A 125 -26.39 1.98 7.08
C LEU A 125 -24.94 1.78 7.53
N ARG A 126 -24.57 2.30 8.72
CA ARG A 126 -23.24 2.08 9.31
C ARG A 126 -23.02 0.61 9.69
N ASN A 127 -24.04 -0.05 10.22
CA ASN A 127 -23.95 -1.47 10.56
C ASN A 127 -23.80 -2.35 9.32
N LEU A 128 -24.53 -2.05 8.24
CA LEU A 128 -24.36 -2.73 6.95
C LEU A 128 -22.96 -2.51 6.36
N TYR A 129 -22.43 -1.30 6.50
CA TYR A 129 -21.06 -0.99 6.08
C TYR A 129 -20.04 -1.85 6.84
N HIS A 130 -20.13 -1.88 8.17
CA HIS A 130 -19.24 -2.69 9.01
C HIS A 130 -19.33 -4.18 8.68
N ARG A 131 -20.56 -4.70 8.52
CA ARG A 131 -20.77 -6.08 8.09
C ARG A 131 -20.07 -6.39 6.77
N ARG A 132 -20.17 -5.50 5.78
CA ARG A 132 -19.50 -5.69 4.48
C ARG A 132 -17.98 -5.70 4.61
N VAL A 133 -17.43 -4.84 5.48
CA VAL A 133 -16.00 -4.81 5.76
C VAL A 133 -15.56 -6.12 6.40
N GLU A 134 -16.29 -6.61 7.40
CA GLU A 134 -16.04 -7.89 8.08
C GLU A 134 -16.13 -9.07 7.11
N GLU A 135 -17.21 -9.17 6.32
CA GLU A 135 -17.39 -10.22 5.29
C GLU A 135 -16.22 -10.23 4.29
N ARG A 136 -15.76 -9.05 3.87
CA ARG A 136 -14.62 -8.95 2.96
C ARG A 136 -13.31 -9.38 3.62
N VAL A 137 -13.11 -9.05 4.90
CA VAL A 137 -11.94 -9.53 5.65
C VAL A 137 -11.97 -11.05 5.83
N ASP A 138 -13.14 -11.63 6.10
CA ASP A 138 -13.32 -13.08 6.20
C ASP A 138 -13.04 -13.80 4.88
N GLU A 139 -13.37 -13.19 3.73
CA GLU A 139 -12.94 -13.69 2.41
C GLU A 139 -11.41 -13.65 2.27
N LEU A 140 -10.79 -12.52 2.62
CA LEU A 140 -9.34 -12.33 2.52
C LEU A 140 -8.55 -13.26 3.45
N ASP A 141 -9.11 -13.62 4.60
CA ASP A 141 -8.51 -14.58 5.52
C ASP A 141 -8.39 -15.98 4.91
N ARG A 142 -9.28 -16.33 3.96
CA ARG A 142 -9.23 -17.61 3.22
C ARG A 142 -8.27 -17.60 2.04
N GLU A 143 -7.78 -16.43 1.60
CA GLU A 143 -6.91 -16.32 0.42
C GLU A 143 -5.43 -16.64 0.73
N GLY A 144 -4.98 -16.36 1.95
CA GLY A 144 -3.57 -16.48 2.34
C GLY A 144 -3.32 -16.24 3.82
N HIS A 145 -2.23 -15.55 4.14
CA HIS A 145 -1.79 -15.34 5.53
C HIS A 145 -1.82 -13.85 5.93
N GLY A 146 -2.27 -12.96 5.04
CA GLY A 146 -2.25 -11.52 5.27
C GLY A 146 -3.07 -11.12 6.51
N VAL A 147 -4.32 -11.58 6.59
CA VAL A 147 -5.21 -11.26 7.71
C VAL A 147 -4.68 -11.83 9.03
N GLY A 148 -4.42 -13.14 9.08
CA GLY A 148 -3.91 -13.81 10.27
C GLY A 148 -2.50 -13.40 10.74
N ARG A 149 -1.68 -12.74 9.91
CA ARG A 149 -0.33 -12.26 10.30
C ARG A 149 -0.20 -10.76 10.48
N HIS A 150 -1.10 -9.98 9.89
CA HIS A 150 -0.94 -8.54 9.77
C HIS A 150 -2.25 -7.75 10.02
N LEU A 151 -3.34 -8.39 10.42
CA LEU A 151 -4.58 -7.73 10.83
C LEU A 151 -5.07 -8.26 12.18
N ASN A 152 -5.38 -9.56 12.22
CA ASN A 152 -5.95 -10.24 13.39
C ASN A 152 -4.84 -10.82 14.29
N VAL A 153 -3.86 -9.98 14.67
CA VAL A 153 -2.71 -10.36 15.50
C VAL A 153 -2.62 -9.50 16.75
N THR A 154 -2.27 -10.05 17.90
CA THR A 154 -2.03 -9.24 19.11
C THR A 154 -0.65 -8.59 19.09
N ASP A 155 -0.43 -7.56 19.90
CA ASP A 155 0.90 -6.97 20.07
C ASP A 155 1.91 -7.98 20.61
N GLN A 156 1.46 -8.89 21.48
CA GLN A 156 2.31 -9.97 21.97
C GLN A 156 2.73 -10.91 20.84
N GLN A 157 1.81 -11.30 19.94
CA GLN A 157 2.15 -12.10 18.77
C GLN A 157 3.13 -11.38 17.83
N LEU A 158 3.01 -10.05 17.70
CA LEU A 158 3.96 -9.27 16.93
C LEU A 158 5.36 -9.26 17.57
N LYS A 159 5.44 -9.15 18.90
CA LYS A 159 6.70 -9.25 19.66
C LYS A 159 7.30 -10.66 19.60
N ASP A 160 6.50 -11.69 19.79
CA ASP A 160 6.93 -13.09 19.69
C ASP A 160 7.44 -13.44 18.28
N ARG A 161 6.87 -12.80 17.24
CA ARG A 161 7.35 -12.90 15.86
C ARG A 161 8.74 -12.30 15.66
N LEU A 162 9.15 -11.32 16.47
CA LEU A 162 10.52 -10.79 16.43
C LEU A 162 11.53 -11.77 17.02
N GLY A 163 11.11 -12.66 17.92
CA GLY A 163 12.00 -13.64 18.56
C GLY A 163 12.96 -13.01 19.57
N THR A 164 14.03 -13.73 19.89
CA THR A 164 15.05 -13.33 20.87
C THR A 164 16.29 -12.79 20.15
N PRO A 165 16.88 -11.65 20.60
CA PRO A 165 18.12 -11.14 20.04
C PRO A 165 19.25 -12.17 20.13
N SER A 166 19.99 -12.36 19.05
CA SER A 166 21.19 -13.20 19.03
C SER A 166 22.36 -12.45 19.66
N ILE A 167 22.91 -13.00 20.75
CA ILE A 167 24.04 -12.43 21.49
C ILE A 167 25.26 -13.34 21.30
N GLN A 168 26.40 -12.76 20.95
CA GLN A 168 27.69 -13.45 20.88
C GLN A 168 28.63 -12.92 21.95
N ARG A 169 29.49 -13.78 22.52
CA ARG A 169 30.54 -13.32 23.44
C ARG A 169 31.75 -12.84 22.65
N ARG A 170 32.17 -11.60 22.91
CA ARG A 170 33.40 -11.03 22.34
C ARG A 170 34.38 -10.70 23.46
N LYS A 171 35.64 -10.99 23.24
CA LYS A 171 36.73 -10.57 24.15
C LYS A 171 37.00 -9.08 23.99
N LEU A 172 37.02 -8.37 25.12
CA LEU A 172 37.17 -6.93 25.15
C LEU A 172 38.63 -6.53 24.92
N LYS A 173 38.84 -5.49 24.10
CA LYS A 173 40.13 -4.84 23.91
C LYS A 173 40.05 -3.39 24.36
N ASP A 174 41.14 -2.88 24.92
CA ASP A 174 41.31 -1.47 25.25
C ASP A 174 41.52 -0.60 23.99
N GLU A 175 41.61 0.72 24.17
CA GLU A 175 41.83 1.69 23.10
C GLU A 175 43.17 1.48 22.34
N ASN A 176 44.12 0.80 22.98
CA ASN A 176 45.43 0.48 22.42
C ASN A 176 45.46 -0.91 21.75
N GLY A 177 44.33 -1.64 21.75
CA GLY A 177 44.19 -2.96 21.14
C GLY A 177 44.66 -4.14 22.02
N ASN A 178 45.01 -3.91 23.28
CA ASN A 178 45.37 -4.95 24.25
C ASN A 178 44.10 -5.60 24.85
N TRP A 179 44.21 -6.86 25.26
CA TRP A 179 43.09 -7.55 25.91
C TRP A 179 42.84 -7.00 27.30
N VAL A 180 41.58 -6.71 27.62
CA VAL A 180 41.16 -6.40 28.99
C VAL A 180 41.13 -7.71 29.78
N LEU A 181 41.80 -7.74 30.93
CA LEU A 181 41.86 -8.90 31.81
C LEU A 181 41.04 -8.64 33.09
N ASP A 182 40.42 -9.67 33.65
CA ASP A 182 39.75 -9.63 34.95
C ASP A 182 40.75 -9.77 36.12
N GLU A 183 40.23 -9.78 37.35
CA GLU A 183 41.03 -9.90 38.57
C GLU A 183 41.84 -11.22 38.66
N ASN A 184 41.45 -12.25 37.88
CA ASN A 184 42.11 -13.55 37.82
C ASN A 184 43.11 -13.65 36.65
N GLY A 185 43.22 -12.61 35.82
CA GLY A 185 44.06 -12.60 34.62
C GLY A 185 43.40 -13.24 33.39
N ASP A 186 42.10 -13.56 33.46
CA ASP A 186 41.34 -14.08 32.34
C ASP A 186 40.83 -12.95 31.45
N LYS A 187 40.69 -13.20 30.14
CA LYS A 187 40.21 -12.19 29.19
C LYS A 187 38.74 -11.87 29.46
N VAL A 188 38.44 -10.60 29.70
CA VAL A 188 37.06 -10.13 29.88
C VAL A 188 36.27 -10.40 28.61
N GLU A 189 35.19 -11.17 28.75
CA GLU A 189 34.20 -11.38 27.71
C GLU A 189 33.01 -10.45 27.95
N VAL A 190 32.58 -9.79 26.90
CA VAL A 190 31.37 -8.96 26.88
C VAL A 190 30.37 -9.54 25.90
N ASP A 191 29.10 -9.46 26.26
CA ASP A 191 28.00 -9.80 25.37
C ASP A 191 27.88 -8.72 24.28
N GLU A 192 27.92 -9.15 23.03
CA GLU A 192 27.79 -8.31 21.84
C GLU A 192 26.57 -8.76 21.05
N LEU A 193 25.69 -7.80 20.72
CA LEU A 193 24.55 -8.05 19.86
C LEU A 193 25.02 -8.38 18.44
N VAL A 194 24.56 -9.51 17.90
CA VAL A 194 24.73 -9.82 16.48
C VAL A 194 23.79 -8.90 15.68
N ARG A 195 24.37 -8.05 14.82
CA ARG A 195 23.60 -7.09 14.02
C ARG A 195 23.28 -7.65 12.64
N ALA A 196 22.02 -7.55 12.24
CA ALA A 196 21.55 -7.82 10.89
C ALA A 196 21.91 -6.65 9.95
N ARG A 197 21.51 -6.80 8.68
CA ARG A 197 21.61 -5.71 7.69
C ARG A 197 20.92 -4.46 8.23
N HIS A 198 21.57 -3.31 8.08
CA HIS A 198 21.11 -2.02 8.58
C HIS A 198 21.12 -1.87 10.12
N GLY A 199 21.95 -2.63 10.83
CA GLY A 199 22.31 -2.36 12.23
C GLY A 199 21.24 -2.76 13.27
N TYR A 200 20.13 -3.37 12.84
CA TYR A 200 19.12 -3.93 13.75
C TYR A 200 19.61 -5.23 14.40
N ALA A 201 19.01 -5.60 15.52
CA ALA A 201 19.24 -6.90 16.15
C ALA A 201 18.92 -8.03 15.16
N GLN A 202 19.88 -8.94 14.96
CA GLN A 202 19.57 -10.27 14.44
C GLN A 202 18.88 -11.04 15.56
N SER A 203 17.84 -11.82 15.21
CA SER A 203 17.05 -12.56 16.18
C SER A 203 16.68 -13.96 15.71
N GLU A 204 16.46 -14.83 16.69
CA GLU A 204 16.15 -16.25 16.53
C GLU A 204 14.90 -16.65 17.33
N GLY A 205 14.41 -17.88 17.16
CA GLY A 205 13.24 -18.36 17.90
C GLY A 205 11.94 -17.59 17.59
N LYS A 206 11.82 -17.07 16.36
CA LYS A 206 10.62 -16.36 15.89
C LYS A 206 9.40 -17.27 15.87
N VAL A 207 8.24 -16.74 16.26
CA VAL A 207 6.96 -17.45 16.26
C VAL A 207 6.04 -16.87 15.19
N ASP A 208 5.48 -17.71 14.32
CA ASP A 208 4.49 -17.24 13.33
C ASP A 208 3.16 -16.89 14.04
N PRO A 209 2.62 -15.66 13.87
CA PRO A 209 1.35 -15.28 14.48
C PRO A 209 0.17 -16.21 14.13
N LEU A 210 0.23 -16.94 13.01
CA LEU A 210 -0.83 -17.90 12.65
C LEU A 210 -1.02 -19.03 13.66
N HIS A 211 -0.04 -19.29 14.52
CA HIS A 211 -0.15 -20.30 15.56
C HIS A 211 -0.96 -19.85 16.79
N GLY A 212 -1.40 -18.58 16.81
CA GLY A 212 -2.17 -18.01 17.93
C GLY A 212 -1.28 -17.53 19.09
N PRO A 213 -1.87 -16.85 20.09
CA PRO A 213 -1.14 -16.26 21.22
C PRO A 213 -0.47 -17.30 22.13
N ASP A 214 -1.05 -18.51 22.23
CA ASP A 214 -0.57 -19.58 23.11
C ASP A 214 0.26 -20.65 22.36
N ALA A 215 0.85 -20.29 21.22
CA ALA A 215 1.57 -21.24 20.37
C ALA A 215 2.64 -22.03 21.14
N ARG A 216 3.39 -21.35 22.02
CA ARG A 216 4.49 -21.93 22.81
C ARG A 216 4.04 -23.00 23.81
N SER A 217 2.84 -22.86 24.38
CA SER A 217 2.29 -23.80 25.36
C SER A 217 1.46 -24.90 24.72
N ARG A 218 0.80 -24.61 23.59
CA ARG A 218 -0.14 -25.52 22.92
C ARG A 218 0.51 -26.47 21.94
N LEU A 219 1.58 -26.05 21.25
CA LEU A 219 2.23 -26.84 20.22
C LEU A 219 3.50 -27.47 20.81
N SER A 220 3.64 -28.79 20.71
CA SER A 220 4.83 -29.52 21.11
C SER A 220 5.03 -30.73 20.20
N PRO A 221 6.26 -31.01 19.70
CA PRO A 221 7.52 -30.36 20.07
C PRO A 221 7.76 -28.97 19.42
N PRO A 222 8.72 -28.17 19.95
CA PRO A 222 9.11 -26.82 19.50
C PRO A 222 9.10 -26.56 17.98
N GLY A 223 9.55 -27.53 17.18
CA GLY A 223 9.64 -27.40 15.72
C GLY A 223 8.31 -27.22 14.98
N LEU A 224 7.17 -27.34 15.65
CA LEU A 224 5.84 -27.17 15.05
C LEU A 224 5.34 -25.71 15.02
N TYR A 225 6.02 -24.80 15.73
CA TYR A 225 5.60 -23.39 15.82
C TYR A 225 6.75 -22.38 15.83
N TYR A 226 7.99 -22.83 16.00
CA TYR A 226 9.16 -22.01 15.72
C TYR A 226 9.43 -21.94 14.22
N ASP A 227 9.92 -20.79 13.79
CA ASP A 227 10.50 -20.55 12.48
C ASP A 227 11.81 -21.36 12.34
N VAL A 228 11.70 -22.67 12.06
CA VAL A 228 12.85 -23.58 12.12
C VAL A 228 13.83 -23.35 10.99
N ASP A 229 15.11 -23.33 11.37
CA ASP A 229 16.19 -22.94 10.48
C ASP A 229 16.60 -23.99 9.41
N LYS A 230 15.85 -25.09 9.22
CA LYS A 230 16.08 -26.07 8.15
C LYS A 230 14.80 -26.84 7.80
N GLY A 231 14.52 -26.96 6.49
CA GLY A 231 13.47 -27.82 5.94
C GLY A 231 12.30 -27.06 5.30
N ALA A 232 11.64 -27.72 4.35
CA ALA A 232 10.35 -27.27 3.82
C ALA A 232 9.24 -27.55 4.86
N PRO A 233 8.21 -26.70 4.97
CA PRO A 233 7.95 -25.52 4.16
C PRO A 233 8.78 -24.29 4.57
N ASN A 234 9.11 -23.47 3.55
CA ASN A 234 9.90 -22.25 3.69
C ASN A 234 9.34 -21.29 4.76
N ARG A 235 10.29 -20.77 5.54
CA ARG A 235 10.16 -19.89 6.70
C ARG A 235 9.41 -18.58 6.44
N HIS A 236 8.56 -18.19 7.38
CA HIS A 236 7.86 -16.91 7.38
C HIS A 236 8.51 -15.91 8.36
N LYS A 237 9.80 -15.64 8.15
CA LYS A 237 10.54 -14.65 8.95
C LYS A 237 9.94 -13.26 8.73
N CYS A 238 9.70 -12.52 9.82
CA CYS A 238 9.71 -11.07 9.72
C CYS A 238 11.17 -10.60 9.64
N ASP A 239 11.40 -9.47 8.98
CA ASP A 239 12.70 -8.82 8.97
C ASP A 239 12.95 -8.14 10.33
N ALA A 240 13.52 -6.92 10.34
CA ALA A 240 13.74 -6.14 11.55
C ALA A 240 12.45 -5.68 12.23
N HIS A 241 11.35 -5.57 11.48
CA HIS A 241 10.07 -5.09 11.98
C HIS A 241 9.00 -6.18 11.89
N SER A 242 8.14 -6.21 12.90
CA SER A 242 6.92 -7.02 12.94
C SER A 242 5.73 -6.07 13.00
N THR A 243 4.94 -6.03 11.93
CA THR A 243 3.96 -4.95 11.69
C THR A 243 2.58 -5.46 11.33
N ALA A 244 1.56 -4.66 11.59
CA ALA A 244 0.16 -4.96 11.32
C ALA A 244 -0.64 -3.68 11.05
N PHE A 245 -1.81 -3.86 10.44
CA PHE A 245 -2.87 -2.87 10.36
C PHE A 245 -3.64 -2.81 11.71
N ASN A 246 -4.18 -1.64 12.04
CA ASN A 246 -4.99 -1.43 13.25
C ASN A 246 -6.47 -1.72 13.04
N ASP A 247 -6.94 -1.66 11.80
CA ASP A 247 -8.36 -1.76 11.49
C ASP A 247 -8.64 -2.49 10.17
N HIS A 248 -9.80 -3.14 10.13
CA HIS A 248 -10.27 -3.94 8.99
C HIS A 248 -10.50 -3.09 7.74
N GLU A 249 -10.96 -1.86 7.92
CA GLU A 249 -11.27 -0.93 6.82
C GLU A 249 -9.99 -0.57 6.05
N SER A 250 -8.91 -0.21 6.74
CA SER A 250 -7.60 0.05 6.17
C SER A 250 -7.07 -1.16 5.39
N PHE A 251 -7.17 -2.36 5.96
CA PHE A 251 -6.71 -3.57 5.28
C PHE A 251 -7.51 -3.83 4.00
N MET A 252 -8.84 -3.76 4.08
CA MET A 252 -9.73 -3.96 2.95
C MET A 252 -9.45 -2.99 1.80
N TYR A 253 -9.32 -1.69 2.09
CA TYR A 253 -9.07 -0.69 1.04
C TYR A 253 -7.67 -0.80 0.44
N ALA A 254 -6.66 -1.20 1.22
CA ALA A 254 -5.33 -1.48 0.69
C ALA A 254 -5.34 -2.69 -0.26
N ASP A 255 -6.05 -3.77 0.08
CA ASP A 255 -6.25 -4.90 -0.85
C ASP A 255 -6.98 -4.43 -2.11
N ALA A 256 -8.07 -3.68 -1.98
CA ALA A 256 -8.83 -3.20 -3.14
C ALA A 256 -7.96 -2.36 -4.09
N TYR A 257 -7.12 -1.48 -3.54
CA TYR A 257 -6.17 -0.69 -4.33
C TYR A 257 -5.15 -1.58 -5.04
N ALA A 258 -4.44 -2.45 -4.31
CA ALA A 258 -3.40 -3.29 -4.89
C ALA A 258 -3.96 -4.29 -5.92
N ARG A 259 -5.12 -4.88 -5.62
CA ARG A 259 -5.84 -5.79 -6.51
C ARG A 259 -6.25 -5.13 -7.82
N SER A 260 -6.57 -3.82 -7.81
CA SER A 260 -6.87 -3.06 -9.03
C SER A 260 -5.68 -2.91 -9.99
N LYS A 261 -4.46 -3.18 -9.51
CA LYS A 261 -3.21 -3.08 -10.29
C LYS A 261 -2.72 -4.43 -10.82
N ILE A 262 -3.40 -5.53 -10.47
CA ILE A 262 -3.05 -6.87 -10.96
C ILE A 262 -3.16 -6.90 -12.48
N ASP A 263 -2.08 -7.30 -13.14
CA ASP A 263 -2.09 -7.56 -14.57
C ASP A 263 -2.49 -9.03 -14.80
N PRO A 264 -3.69 -9.32 -15.34
CA PRO A 264 -4.13 -10.69 -15.57
C PRO A 264 -3.27 -11.44 -16.60
N ASN A 265 -2.48 -10.73 -17.42
CA ASN A 265 -1.63 -11.33 -18.44
C ASN A 265 -0.24 -11.70 -17.93
N ARG A 266 0.12 -11.25 -16.73
CA ARG A 266 1.41 -11.56 -16.12
C ARG A 266 1.28 -12.84 -15.28
N PRO A 267 1.86 -13.97 -15.71
CA PRO A 267 1.88 -15.17 -14.90
C PRO A 267 2.83 -15.01 -13.71
N GLY A 268 2.49 -15.62 -12.57
CA GLY A 268 3.35 -15.70 -11.38
C GLY A 268 3.04 -14.66 -10.29
N ASP A 269 3.92 -14.56 -9.30
CA ASP A 269 3.74 -13.68 -8.16
C ASP A 269 3.78 -12.20 -8.60
N GLN A 270 2.80 -11.42 -8.13
CA GLN A 270 2.73 -9.98 -8.35
C GLN A 270 2.86 -9.25 -7.02
N VAL A 271 3.88 -8.39 -6.93
CA VAL A 271 4.21 -7.62 -5.73
C VAL A 271 3.97 -6.16 -6.01
N PHE A 272 3.18 -5.52 -5.15
CA PHE A 272 2.89 -4.10 -5.20
C PHE A 272 3.41 -3.44 -3.94
N GLU A 273 4.14 -2.35 -4.13
CA GLU A 273 4.54 -1.43 -3.06
C GLU A 273 3.94 -0.06 -3.38
N PHE A 274 3.21 0.51 -2.43
CA PHE A 274 2.49 1.76 -2.62
C PHE A 274 2.39 2.54 -1.31
N SER A 275 2.10 3.84 -1.42
CA SER A 275 1.91 4.66 -0.24
C SER A 275 0.51 4.47 0.34
N PRO A 276 0.32 4.63 1.67
CA PRO A 276 -1.02 4.69 2.26
C PRO A 276 -1.92 5.75 1.61
N SER A 277 -1.32 6.85 1.12
CA SER A 277 -2.05 7.90 0.40
C SER A 277 -2.66 7.43 -0.92
N ASP A 278 -2.05 6.46 -1.60
CA ASP A 278 -2.60 5.91 -2.84
C ASP A 278 -3.88 5.10 -2.58
N ALA A 279 -3.92 4.39 -1.43
CA ALA A 279 -5.06 3.56 -1.06
C ALA A 279 -6.18 4.34 -0.35
N TYR A 280 -5.84 5.34 0.47
CA TYR A 280 -6.79 6.01 1.37
C TYR A 280 -7.00 7.50 1.07
N GLY A 281 -6.26 8.05 0.11
CA GLY A 281 -6.24 9.49 -0.18
C GLY A 281 -5.26 10.28 0.70
N PRO A 282 -5.13 11.59 0.48
CA PRO A 282 -4.15 12.42 1.19
C PRO A 282 -4.47 12.53 2.68
N GLY A 283 -3.44 12.47 3.54
CA GLY A 283 -3.58 12.63 4.97
C GLY A 283 -2.49 11.92 5.78
N GLY A 284 -2.56 12.07 7.11
CA GLY A 284 -1.74 11.28 8.03
C GLY A 284 -2.34 9.89 8.21
N HIS A 285 -1.53 8.85 7.98
CA HIS A 285 -1.97 7.45 8.04
C HIS A 285 -1.25 6.62 9.09
N THR A 286 -0.38 7.23 9.90
CA THR A 286 0.45 6.53 10.89
C THR A 286 -0.40 5.75 11.91
N GLY A 287 -1.55 6.31 12.32
CA GLY A 287 -2.48 5.65 13.26
C GLY A 287 -3.24 4.45 12.69
N ARG A 288 -3.08 4.12 11.40
CA ARG A 288 -3.67 2.92 10.78
C ARG A 288 -2.80 1.68 10.93
N PHE A 289 -1.56 1.84 11.42
CA PHE A 289 -0.60 0.76 11.56
C PHE A 289 -0.08 0.68 12.99
N ARG A 290 0.46 -0.48 13.32
CA ARG A 290 1.25 -0.72 14.52
C ARG A 290 2.34 -1.73 14.21
N GLY A 291 3.36 -1.74 15.05
CA GLY A 291 4.44 -2.70 14.91
C GLY A 291 5.55 -2.42 15.88
N PHE A 292 6.44 -3.39 15.98
CA PHE A 292 7.55 -3.37 16.92
C PHE A 292 8.84 -3.78 16.21
N TYR A 293 9.95 -3.34 16.79
CA TYR A 293 11.29 -3.84 16.50
C TYR A 293 12.08 -3.97 17.81
N ILE A 294 13.13 -4.77 17.81
CA ILE A 294 14.04 -4.88 18.96
C ILE A 294 14.97 -3.67 18.93
N ASP A 295 15.12 -2.99 20.07
CA ASP A 295 16.00 -1.84 20.21
C ASP A 295 17.44 -2.21 19.80
N PRO A 296 18.01 -1.60 18.75
CA PRO A 296 19.34 -1.94 18.28
C PRO A 296 20.46 -1.51 19.23
N ASP A 297 20.21 -0.55 20.13
CA ASP A 297 21.23 -0.02 21.04
C ASP A 297 21.21 -0.73 22.39
N GLU A 298 20.01 -1.00 22.88
CA GLU A 298 19.76 -1.66 24.17
C GLU A 298 18.77 -2.82 23.96
N PRO A 299 19.14 -3.93 23.30
CA PRO A 299 18.21 -5.01 22.92
C PRO A 299 17.60 -5.76 24.10
N MET A 300 18.25 -5.69 25.27
CA MET A 300 17.82 -6.31 26.53
C MET A 300 17.78 -5.25 27.62
N LYS A 301 16.67 -5.18 28.37
CA LYS A 301 16.48 -4.24 29.48
C LYS A 301 15.89 -4.97 30.68
N GLY A 302 16.63 -5.03 31.80
CA GLY A 302 16.18 -5.72 33.01
C GLY A 302 15.96 -7.22 32.84
N GLY A 303 16.64 -7.87 31.90
CA GLY A 303 16.48 -9.29 31.58
C GLY A 303 15.36 -9.60 30.58
N GLU A 304 14.59 -8.60 30.15
CA GLU A 304 13.56 -8.74 29.13
C GLU A 304 14.01 -8.13 27.79
N ILE A 305 13.40 -8.57 26.69
CA ILE A 305 13.67 -8.00 25.37
C ILE A 305 13.08 -6.59 25.31
N ASN A 306 13.91 -5.62 24.93
CA ASN A 306 13.50 -4.23 24.81
C ASN A 306 12.92 -3.97 23.42
N TYR A 307 11.59 -3.92 23.34
CA TYR A 307 10.87 -3.63 22.10
C TYR A 307 10.56 -2.14 21.98
N LYS A 308 10.85 -1.55 20.81
CA LYS A 308 10.43 -0.20 20.42
C LYS A 308 9.26 -0.26 19.44
N GLU A 309 8.34 0.69 19.55
CA GLU A 309 7.27 0.87 18.58
C GLU A 309 7.83 1.39 17.25
N SER A 310 7.37 0.82 16.15
CA SER A 310 7.77 1.25 14.81
C SER A 310 7.10 2.56 14.44
N ASP A 311 7.87 3.50 13.92
CA ASP A 311 7.41 4.74 13.33
C ASP A 311 7.00 4.53 11.87
N PHE A 312 5.73 4.80 11.57
CA PHE A 312 5.14 4.63 10.24
C PHE A 312 5.08 5.92 9.40
N ARG A 313 5.78 6.98 9.80
CA ARG A 313 5.99 8.13 8.90
C ARG A 313 6.66 7.66 7.62
N ASP A 314 6.16 8.12 6.48
CA ASP A 314 6.62 7.71 5.15
C ASP A 314 6.61 6.19 4.89
N ALA A 315 5.82 5.43 5.66
CA ALA A 315 5.67 3.99 5.45
C ALA A 315 5.05 3.69 4.08
N THR A 316 5.40 2.54 3.52
CA THR A 316 4.74 1.95 2.35
C THR A 316 3.90 0.74 2.78
N ILE A 317 3.01 0.29 1.92
CA ILE A 317 2.29 -0.97 2.08
C ILE A 317 2.80 -1.91 1.00
N LYS A 318 3.19 -3.12 1.40
CA LYS A 318 3.59 -4.17 0.48
C LYS A 318 2.51 -5.25 0.43
N ALA A 319 1.96 -5.47 -0.75
CA ALA A 319 0.99 -6.52 -1.02
C ALA A 319 1.58 -7.54 -2.00
N ILE A 320 1.46 -8.82 -1.67
CA ILE A 320 1.96 -9.94 -2.47
C ILE A 320 0.78 -10.80 -2.88
N TYR A 321 0.55 -10.90 -4.19
CA TYR A 321 -0.45 -11.75 -4.79
C TYR A 321 0.22 -12.93 -5.47
N ARG A 322 -0.37 -14.12 -5.32
CA ARG A 322 0.09 -15.36 -5.96
C ARG A 322 -0.98 -15.90 -6.90
N PRO A 323 -0.59 -16.64 -7.96
CA PRO A 323 -1.55 -17.33 -8.80
C PRO A 323 -2.46 -18.25 -7.97
N ASP A 324 -3.76 -18.23 -8.28
CA ASP A 324 -4.75 -19.05 -7.57
C ASP A 324 -4.93 -20.45 -8.18
N GLY A 325 -4.29 -20.74 -9.32
CA GLY A 325 -4.40 -21.98 -10.07
C GLY A 325 -5.54 -22.01 -11.11
N ASN A 326 -6.41 -21.00 -11.12
CA ASN A 326 -7.57 -20.86 -12.01
C ASN A 326 -7.42 -19.70 -13.01
N GLY A 327 -6.19 -19.20 -13.19
CA GLY A 327 -5.90 -18.04 -14.04
C GLY A 327 -6.11 -16.69 -13.35
N GLY A 328 -6.44 -16.68 -12.06
CA GLY A 328 -6.52 -15.48 -11.22
C GLY A 328 -5.36 -15.36 -10.25
N HIS A 329 -5.47 -14.39 -9.35
CA HIS A 329 -4.50 -14.15 -8.28
C HIS A 329 -5.23 -13.96 -6.95
N LYS A 330 -4.66 -14.51 -5.88
CA LYS A 330 -5.15 -14.38 -4.51
C LYS A 330 -4.13 -13.67 -3.64
N LEU A 331 -4.60 -12.96 -2.62
CA LEU A 331 -3.74 -12.27 -1.67
C LEU A 331 -2.97 -13.29 -0.83
N HIS A 332 -1.65 -13.32 -0.97
CA HIS A 332 -0.82 -14.20 -0.15
C HIS A 332 -0.46 -13.54 1.19
N THR A 333 -0.02 -12.28 1.16
CA THR A 333 0.23 -11.47 2.36
C THR A 333 0.22 -9.99 2.02
N MET A 334 -0.11 -9.14 3.00
CA MET A 334 0.00 -7.69 2.91
C MET A 334 0.38 -7.11 4.26
N PHE A 335 1.35 -6.20 4.27
CA PHE A 335 1.86 -5.62 5.51
C PHE A 335 2.41 -4.21 5.31
N PRO A 336 2.32 -3.33 6.32
CA PRO A 336 2.96 -2.02 6.28
C PRO A 336 4.47 -2.15 6.51
N GLN A 337 5.24 -1.40 5.72
CA GLN A 337 6.69 -1.33 5.79
C GLN A 337 7.10 0.05 6.32
N PRO A 338 7.57 0.14 7.58
CA PRO A 338 8.02 1.41 8.15
C PRO A 338 9.28 1.89 7.45
N ALA A 339 9.40 3.21 7.27
CA ALA A 339 10.58 3.78 6.62
C ALA A 339 11.79 3.69 7.56
N PHE A 340 12.88 3.16 7.04
CA PHE A 340 14.12 2.93 7.81
C PHE A 340 14.64 4.20 8.52
N LYS A 341 14.57 5.35 7.83
CA LYS A 341 15.10 6.63 8.32
C LYS A 341 14.52 7.11 9.65
N HIS A 342 13.31 6.67 10.02
CA HIS A 342 12.63 7.07 11.26
C HIS A 342 12.78 6.06 12.40
N ASN A 343 13.29 4.87 12.10
CA ASN A 343 13.37 3.74 13.03
C ASN A 343 14.82 3.33 13.36
N ARG A 344 15.79 4.03 12.77
CA ARG A 344 17.21 3.77 12.97
C ARG A 344 17.75 4.44 14.22
N SER A 345 18.76 3.81 14.81
CA SER A 345 19.60 4.46 15.81
C SER A 345 20.66 5.35 15.14
N PRO A 346 21.02 6.50 15.73
CA PRO A 346 22.12 7.34 15.27
C PRO A 346 23.42 6.57 15.08
N ASP A 347 23.66 5.55 15.91
CA ASP A 347 24.91 4.81 15.98
C ASP A 347 24.95 3.58 15.04
N GLN A 348 23.91 3.37 14.22
CA GLN A 348 23.85 2.23 13.28
C GLN A 348 24.78 2.36 12.06
N GLY A 349 25.52 3.47 11.92
CA GLY A 349 26.60 3.61 10.92
C GLY A 349 26.12 3.60 9.46
N ILE A 350 24.87 3.98 9.19
CA ILE A 350 24.29 3.95 7.85
C ILE A 350 24.37 5.35 7.24
N PRO A 351 25.08 5.52 6.10
CA PRO A 351 25.23 6.82 5.47
C PRO A 351 23.87 7.44 5.12
N HIS A 352 23.79 8.77 5.23
CA HIS A 352 22.59 9.58 5.04
C HIS A 352 22.00 9.51 3.63
#